data_AF-A0A2C5YGA4-F1
#
_entry.id   AF-A0A2C5YGA4-F1
#
_cell.length_a   1.000
_cell.length_b   1.000
_cell.length_c   1.000
_cell.angle_alpha   90.00
_cell.angle_beta   90.00
_cell.angle_gamma   90.00
#
_symmetry.space_group_name_H-M   'P 1'
#
loop_
_entity.id
_entity.type
_entity.pdbx_description
1 polymer ?
#
loop_
_entity_poly.entity_id
_entity_poly.type
_entity_poly.pdbx_seq_one_letter_code
_entity_poly.pdbx_strand_id
1 'polypeptide(L)'
;MIDTGKMRYSAEALAALESSNINNSLQKYGDGIESTSNHIDYAELLSDRPWYGDKQTPRLQPAVGARKLGHFPLTSSLAPWVRNALMKYRPDSEVLKLVAPYAQELHETVEKERAASSGLHDFDVIEYTYQAALEISAAVLLAANATDDPGIANAEVHSSKAAQDDHFIPWGRFLTGLDLDPPLISMLPVNLLTCHAFTFCQDPQREDYVWSALTAIDWARGKDKFGQRLASCEARIQHCVPKLNDAESMQDRSYWRISVAYLRAMGQCENCQQFKAPRRAAIRHNLDLDLIMAMRSFDSIGIAFMSNDGAAWMDNEGVDSLIASGLSNDIMDLHTDIQTGETRNLLRLLYPDGLDMKQAIQSVSTILSGMLCDVFRAHQRARFGEREDGRLSVSSAPYSFSRSRHRRLFSVIEAYERRYPQLWQLIWETHRLAKEQVTQAGLDEPLVCAMRRSVKQGSLPSSPPTKFFDMYYKMVQDGVLDLDKSPLGLSPDLASVIYNLHNLWHGKLLAEGKKPGWGYEFDVESDRLFARAGEILAAKGDVSDDAYRFFITYGMMSMGLPYIAYHAIDAIIMVFGALE
;
A
#
# COMPACT_ATOMS: atom_id res chain seq x y z
N MET A 1 -25.17 2.83 6.39
CA MET A 1 -25.28 1.68 5.43
C MET A 1 -24.83 2.23 4.09
N ILE A 2 -23.78 1.65 3.52
CA ILE A 2 -23.21 2.09 2.24
C ILE A 2 -24.27 1.85 1.16
N ASP A 3 -24.67 2.90 0.45
CA ASP A 3 -25.49 2.76 -0.75
C ASP A 3 -24.55 2.55 -1.94
N THR A 4 -23.97 1.35 -2.02
CA THR A 4 -23.13 0.94 -3.17
C THR A 4 -23.91 1.05 -4.47
N GLY A 5 -25.25 1.03 -4.39
CA GLY A 5 -26.26 1.41 -5.37
C GLY A 5 -26.02 2.75 -6.10
N LYS A 6 -25.35 3.70 -5.45
CA LYS A 6 -25.05 5.04 -5.99
C LYS A 6 -23.70 5.18 -6.70
N MET A 7 -22.86 4.13 -6.73
CA MET A 7 -21.65 4.15 -7.57
C MET A 7 -22.03 4.34 -9.04
N ARG A 8 -21.38 5.28 -9.71
CA ARG A 8 -21.64 5.61 -11.11
C ARG A 8 -20.63 4.91 -11.99
N TYR A 9 -21.13 4.23 -13.03
CA TYR A 9 -20.35 3.56 -14.05
C TYR A 9 -20.89 3.99 -15.42
N SER A 10 -20.08 3.92 -16.47
CA SER A 10 -20.63 3.93 -17.83
C SER A 10 -21.56 2.73 -18.03
N ALA A 11 -22.47 2.83 -18.99
CA ALA A 11 -23.41 1.74 -19.27
C ALA A 11 -22.67 0.43 -19.60
N GLU A 12 -21.58 0.52 -20.37
CA GLU A 12 -20.75 -0.63 -20.75
C GLU A 12 -19.97 -1.19 -19.55
N ALA A 13 -19.43 -0.34 -18.68
CA ALA A 13 -18.72 -0.78 -17.49
C ALA A 13 -19.67 -1.45 -16.48
N LEU A 14 -20.89 -0.91 -16.32
CA LEU A 14 -21.92 -1.53 -15.49
C LEU A 14 -22.33 -2.89 -16.05
N ALA A 15 -22.59 -2.99 -17.36
CA ALA A 15 -22.91 -4.27 -17.99
C ALA A 15 -21.78 -5.30 -17.87
N ALA A 16 -20.53 -4.87 -17.96
CA ALA A 16 -19.36 -5.73 -17.73
C ALA A 16 -19.29 -6.23 -16.28
N LEU A 17 -19.62 -5.38 -15.30
CA LEU A 17 -19.71 -5.80 -13.90
C LEU A 17 -20.88 -6.77 -13.65
N GLU A 18 -22.08 -6.46 -14.18
CA GLU A 18 -23.29 -7.26 -13.99
C GLU A 18 -23.19 -8.65 -14.62
N SER A 19 -22.54 -8.75 -15.79
CA SER A 19 -22.30 -10.03 -16.49
C SER A 19 -21.15 -10.85 -15.90
N SER A 20 -20.38 -10.28 -14.97
CA SER A 20 -19.23 -10.93 -14.38
C SER A 20 -19.63 -11.98 -13.35
N ASN A 21 -19.25 -13.23 -13.63
CA ASN A 21 -19.43 -14.35 -12.71
C ASN A 21 -18.26 -14.54 -11.74
N ILE A 22 -17.39 -13.53 -11.54
CA ILE A 22 -16.17 -13.64 -10.71
C ILE A 22 -16.45 -14.26 -9.34
N ASN A 23 -17.50 -13.84 -8.62
CA ASN A 23 -17.80 -14.43 -7.31
C ASN A 23 -18.11 -15.94 -7.36
N ASN A 24 -18.50 -16.46 -8.52
CA ASN A 24 -18.75 -17.88 -8.76
C ASN A 24 -17.56 -18.60 -9.42
N SER A 25 -16.63 -17.87 -10.06
CA SER A 25 -15.51 -18.40 -10.87
C SER A 25 -14.13 -18.19 -10.27
N LEU A 26 -14.01 -17.42 -9.17
CA LEU A 26 -12.73 -17.24 -8.47
C LEU A 26 -12.08 -18.60 -8.26
N GLN A 27 -10.95 -18.82 -8.93
CA GLN A 27 -10.16 -20.02 -8.72
C GLN A 27 -9.83 -20.05 -7.23
N LYS A 28 -10.47 -20.97 -6.50
CA LYS A 28 -10.16 -21.16 -5.09
C LYS A 28 -8.68 -21.43 -5.00
N TYR A 29 -7.98 -20.54 -4.29
CA TYR A 29 -6.61 -20.79 -3.89
C TYR A 29 -6.57 -22.18 -3.26
N GLY A 30 -5.66 -23.02 -3.77
CA GLY A 30 -5.77 -24.49 -3.75
C GLY A 30 -6.45 -25.08 -2.51
N ASP A 31 -7.27 -26.11 -2.77
CA ASP A 31 -8.10 -26.91 -1.84
C ASP A 31 -7.35 -27.47 -0.60
N GLY A 32 -6.78 -26.58 0.21
CA GLY A 32 -6.44 -26.85 1.57
C GLY A 32 -7.75 -26.95 2.31
N ILE A 33 -8.14 -28.19 2.61
CA ILE A 33 -9.21 -28.60 3.52
C ILE A 33 -9.53 -27.46 4.49
N GLU A 34 -10.78 -27.00 4.49
CA GLU A 34 -11.33 -26.15 5.54
C GLU A 34 -11.13 -26.87 6.88
N SER A 35 -9.96 -26.67 7.49
CA SER A 35 -9.69 -27.10 8.85
C SER A 35 -10.46 -26.13 9.73
N THR A 36 -11.65 -26.57 10.11
CA THR A 36 -12.53 -25.94 11.09
C THR A 36 -11.92 -25.84 12.50
N SER A 37 -10.65 -26.21 12.69
CA SER A 37 -9.91 -25.94 13.93
C SER A 37 -8.84 -24.86 13.71
N ASN A 38 -9.22 -23.60 13.94
CA ASN A 38 -8.30 -22.46 13.92
C ASN A 38 -7.33 -22.41 15.12
N HIS A 39 -7.56 -23.19 16.18
CA HIS A 39 -6.88 -22.98 17.46
C HIS A 39 -5.92 -24.09 17.92
N ILE A 40 -5.83 -25.23 17.23
CA ILE A 40 -5.18 -26.42 17.81
C ILE A 40 -3.76 -26.67 17.25
N ASP A 41 -3.43 -26.25 16.03
CA ASP A 41 -2.11 -26.52 15.42
C ASP A 41 -1.03 -25.44 15.65
N TYR A 42 -1.37 -24.26 16.17
CA TYR A 42 -0.38 -23.19 16.36
C TYR A 42 0.55 -23.43 17.55
N ALA A 43 0.07 -24.08 18.61
CA ALA A 43 0.79 -24.17 19.87
C ALA A 43 2.06 -25.03 19.81
N GLU A 44 2.05 -26.15 19.08
CA GLU A 44 3.26 -26.97 18.91
C GLU A 44 4.32 -26.27 18.06
N LEU A 45 3.91 -25.50 17.05
CA LEU A 45 4.82 -24.86 16.09
C LEU A 45 5.43 -23.55 16.59
N LEU A 46 4.76 -22.89 17.52
CA LEU A 46 5.25 -21.68 18.17
C LEU A 46 6.08 -21.99 19.43
N SER A 47 6.07 -23.22 19.92
CA SER A 47 6.74 -23.62 21.17
C SER A 47 8.26 -23.31 21.22
N ASP A 48 8.93 -23.31 20.07
CA ASP A 48 10.36 -22.98 19.96
C ASP A 48 10.64 -21.46 19.81
N ARG A 49 9.60 -20.62 19.80
CA ARG A 49 9.74 -19.17 19.58
C ARG A 49 10.05 -18.45 20.89
N PRO A 50 11.04 -17.53 20.91
CA PRO A 50 11.44 -16.84 22.13
C PRO A 50 10.32 -16.06 22.83
N TRP A 51 9.34 -15.60 22.06
CA TRP A 51 8.19 -14.80 22.51
C TRP A 51 6.95 -15.65 22.82
N TYR A 52 6.97 -16.96 22.57
CA TYR A 52 5.84 -17.83 22.83
C TYR A 52 6.00 -18.54 24.18
N GLY A 53 5.43 -17.93 25.23
CA GLY A 53 5.29 -18.56 26.55
C GLY A 53 4.05 -19.47 26.61
N ASP A 54 4.16 -20.60 27.32
CA ASP A 54 3.12 -21.65 27.44
C ASP A 54 1.66 -21.13 27.59
N LYS A 55 0.79 -21.68 26.73
CA LYS A 55 -0.69 -21.71 26.72
C LYS A 55 -1.43 -20.64 27.55
N GLN A 56 -1.89 -19.59 26.86
CA GLN A 56 -3.03 -18.80 27.33
C GLN A 56 -4.36 -19.51 27.04
N THR A 57 -5.30 -19.40 27.97
CA THR A 57 -6.68 -19.88 27.78
C THR A 57 -7.41 -18.86 26.90
N PRO A 58 -7.97 -19.24 25.75
CA PRO A 58 -8.77 -18.33 24.93
C PRO A 58 -9.88 -17.71 25.78
N ARG A 59 -9.96 -16.38 25.84
CA ARG A 59 -11.06 -15.70 26.53
C ARG A 59 -12.35 -15.90 25.74
N LEU A 60 -13.47 -16.01 26.47
CA LEU A 60 -14.81 -16.17 25.88
C LEU A 60 -15.11 -15.02 24.94
N GLN A 61 -15.40 -15.36 23.67
CA GLN A 61 -15.75 -14.41 22.63
C GLN A 61 -17.09 -13.73 22.96
N PRO A 62 -17.24 -12.42 22.73
CA PRO A 62 -18.54 -11.77 22.83
C PRO A 62 -19.53 -12.43 21.87
N ALA A 63 -20.78 -12.60 22.30
CA ALA A 63 -21.85 -13.13 21.44
C ALA A 63 -22.16 -12.10 20.35
N VAL A 64 -21.58 -12.28 19.16
CA VAL A 64 -21.91 -11.44 18.01
C VAL A 64 -23.13 -12.05 17.32
N GLY A 65 -24.16 -11.24 17.09
CA GLY A 65 -25.27 -11.63 16.21
C GLY A 65 -24.73 -12.08 14.84
N ALA A 66 -25.47 -12.92 14.12
CA ALA A 66 -25.03 -13.54 12.87
C ALA A 66 -24.62 -12.49 11.81
N ARG A 67 -23.34 -12.08 11.79
CA ARG A 67 -22.73 -11.30 10.73
C ARG A 67 -22.03 -12.25 9.76
N LYS A 68 -22.02 -11.90 8.47
CA LYS A 68 -21.47 -12.73 7.38
C LYS A 68 -19.92 -12.74 7.31
N LEU A 69 -19.21 -12.10 8.26
CA LEU A 69 -17.76 -11.81 8.19
C LEU A 69 -16.88 -12.67 9.14
N GLY A 70 -17.47 -13.68 9.80
CA GLY A 70 -16.75 -14.61 10.68
C GLY A 70 -17.00 -14.37 12.19
N HIS A 71 -16.31 -15.14 13.03
CA HIS A 71 -16.50 -15.14 14.49
C HIS A 71 -16.01 -13.84 15.15
N PHE A 72 -14.87 -13.32 14.71
CA PHE A 72 -14.42 -11.98 15.06
C PHE A 72 -14.84 -11.03 13.95
N PRO A 73 -15.76 -10.08 14.21
CA PRO A 73 -16.22 -9.14 13.21
C PRO A 73 -15.08 -8.23 12.72
N LEU A 74 -13.97 -8.15 13.48
CA LEU A 74 -12.84 -7.25 13.23
C LEU A 74 -11.55 -7.93 12.77
N THR A 75 -11.41 -9.26 12.85
CA THR A 75 -10.21 -10.00 12.36
C THR A 75 -10.54 -11.48 12.26
N SER A 76 -11.19 -11.90 11.18
CA SER A 76 -11.43 -13.32 10.93
C SER A 76 -10.28 -13.97 10.16
N SER A 77 -10.33 -15.30 10.10
CA SER A 77 -9.27 -16.26 9.78
C SER A 77 -8.26 -15.84 8.70
N LEU A 78 -6.99 -16.11 8.97
CA LEU A 78 -5.89 -15.98 8.02
C LEU A 78 -6.15 -16.76 6.72
N ALA A 79 -5.87 -16.13 5.58
CA ALA A 79 -5.95 -16.69 4.25
C ALA A 79 -5.19 -18.04 4.19
N PRO A 80 -5.78 -19.11 3.63
CA PRO A 80 -5.18 -20.45 3.70
C PRO A 80 -3.75 -20.53 3.17
N TRP A 81 -3.44 -19.81 2.09
CA TRP A 81 -2.09 -19.80 1.52
C TRP A 81 -1.10 -19.06 2.40
N VAL A 82 -1.52 -17.97 3.05
CA VAL A 82 -0.69 -17.23 3.99
C VAL A 82 -0.43 -18.08 5.21
N ARG A 83 -1.47 -18.72 5.77
CA ARG A 83 -1.33 -19.70 6.86
C ARG A 83 -0.31 -20.77 6.47
N ASN A 84 -0.45 -21.37 5.29
CA ASN A 84 0.49 -22.39 4.82
C ASN A 84 1.93 -21.89 4.67
N ALA A 85 2.12 -20.65 4.19
CA ALA A 85 3.45 -20.03 4.07
C ALA A 85 4.08 -19.79 5.45
N LEU A 86 3.35 -19.15 6.36
CA LEU A 86 3.83 -18.86 7.71
C LEU A 86 4.13 -20.15 8.50
N MET A 87 3.27 -21.18 8.38
CA MET A 87 3.43 -22.46 9.09
C MET A 87 4.69 -23.24 8.67
N LYS A 88 5.16 -23.04 7.44
CA LYS A 88 6.38 -23.66 6.91
C LYS A 88 7.64 -22.84 7.21
N TYR A 89 7.49 -21.59 7.61
CA TYR A 89 8.61 -20.72 7.88
C TYR A 89 9.33 -21.10 9.18
N ARG A 90 10.65 -21.21 9.10
CA ARG A 90 11.55 -21.39 10.24
C ARG A 90 12.67 -20.35 10.08
N PRO A 91 12.72 -19.30 10.91
CA PRO A 91 13.81 -18.34 10.86
C PRO A 91 15.10 -18.98 11.36
N ASP A 92 16.20 -18.52 10.78
CA ASP A 92 17.52 -18.94 11.21
C ASP A 92 17.89 -18.31 12.56
N SER A 93 18.88 -18.90 13.24
CA SER A 93 19.34 -18.44 14.54
C SER A 93 19.80 -16.97 14.57
N GLU A 94 20.36 -16.48 13.46
CA GLU A 94 20.79 -15.07 13.33
C GLU A 94 19.59 -14.12 13.28
N VAL A 95 18.52 -14.50 12.58
CA VAL A 95 17.26 -13.76 12.53
C VAL A 95 16.66 -13.67 13.93
N LEU A 96 16.52 -14.82 14.61
CA LEU A 96 15.98 -14.87 15.97
C LEU A 96 16.78 -14.01 16.95
N LYS A 97 18.12 -14.06 16.85
CA LYS A 97 19.00 -13.23 17.69
C LYS A 97 18.82 -11.73 17.41
N LEU A 98 18.63 -11.36 16.15
CA LEU A 98 18.44 -9.96 15.74
C LEU A 98 17.11 -9.40 16.26
N VAL A 99 16.03 -10.16 16.15
CA VAL A 99 14.67 -9.67 16.50
C VAL A 99 14.32 -9.84 17.97
N ALA A 100 15.00 -10.70 18.73
CA ALA A 100 14.66 -11.04 20.11
C ALA A 100 14.23 -9.87 21.01
N PRO A 101 14.99 -8.75 21.13
CA PRO A 101 14.57 -7.64 21.99
C PRO A 101 13.28 -6.96 21.51
N TYR A 102 13.10 -6.82 20.20
CA TYR A 102 11.96 -6.11 19.60
C TYR A 102 10.71 -6.97 19.55
N ALA A 103 10.87 -8.27 19.30
CA ALA A 103 9.79 -9.25 19.36
C ALA A 103 9.21 -9.35 20.78
N GLN A 104 10.07 -9.29 21.81
CA GLN A 104 9.66 -9.27 23.21
C GLN A 104 8.88 -7.99 23.56
N GLU A 105 9.37 -6.81 23.15
CA GLU A 105 8.64 -5.53 23.36
C GLU A 105 7.27 -5.52 22.67
N LEU A 106 7.19 -6.08 21.46
CA LEU A 106 5.93 -6.24 20.74
C LEU A 106 4.97 -7.18 21.50
N HIS A 107 5.46 -8.35 21.93
CA HIS A 107 4.67 -9.30 22.71
C HIS A 107 4.12 -8.68 24.00
N GLU A 108 4.95 -7.97 24.76
CA GLU A 108 4.52 -7.29 25.99
C GLU A 108 3.45 -6.21 25.73
N THR A 109 3.50 -5.57 24.57
CA THR A 109 2.48 -4.60 24.16
C THR A 109 1.18 -5.32 23.81
N VAL A 110 1.22 -6.43 23.07
CA VAL A 110 0.04 -7.25 22.79
C VAL A 110 -0.57 -7.81 24.08
N GLU A 111 0.23 -8.27 25.04
CA GLU A 111 -0.27 -8.76 26.34
C GLU A 111 -1.04 -7.68 27.12
N LYS A 112 -0.56 -6.42 27.07
CA LYS A 112 -1.29 -5.29 27.68
C LYS A 112 -2.63 -5.05 27.00
N GLU A 113 -2.67 -5.09 25.68
CA GLU A 113 -3.93 -4.96 24.93
C GLU A 113 -4.85 -6.16 25.15
N ARG A 114 -4.31 -7.37 25.23
CA ARG A 114 -5.05 -8.61 25.55
C ARG A 114 -5.68 -8.54 26.94
N ALA A 115 -4.97 -7.96 27.91
CA ALA A 115 -5.51 -7.73 29.26
C ALA A 115 -6.68 -6.73 29.26
N ALA A 116 -6.62 -5.68 28.44
CA ALA A 116 -7.61 -4.61 28.31
C ALA A 116 -8.67 -4.82 27.21
N SER A 117 -8.62 -5.98 26.53
CA SER A 117 -9.39 -6.25 25.30
C SER A 117 -10.89 -6.06 25.44
N SER A 118 -11.50 -5.51 24.39
CA SER A 118 -12.96 -5.49 24.19
C SER A 118 -13.53 -6.83 23.68
N GLY A 119 -12.66 -7.77 23.27
CA GLY A 119 -13.04 -9.06 22.65
C GLY A 119 -13.32 -8.98 21.15
N LEU A 120 -13.04 -7.85 20.50
CA LEU A 120 -13.35 -7.63 19.08
C LEU A 120 -12.32 -8.20 18.10
N HIS A 121 -11.07 -8.35 18.55
CA HIS A 121 -9.94 -8.79 17.74
C HIS A 121 -9.38 -10.15 18.17
N ASP A 122 -8.88 -10.90 17.21
CA ASP A 122 -8.07 -12.10 17.40
C ASP A 122 -6.60 -11.68 17.56
N PHE A 123 -6.24 -11.28 18.78
CA PHE A 123 -4.89 -10.82 19.07
C PHE A 123 -3.82 -11.90 18.87
N ASP A 124 -4.18 -13.18 18.94
CA ASP A 124 -3.22 -14.26 18.72
C ASP A 124 -2.84 -14.35 17.25
N VAL A 125 -3.82 -14.24 16.34
CA VAL A 125 -3.54 -14.19 14.90
C VAL A 125 -2.83 -12.89 14.54
N ILE A 126 -3.26 -11.72 15.07
CA ILE A 126 -2.58 -10.43 14.83
C ILE A 126 -1.12 -10.50 15.27
N GLU A 127 -0.87 -10.92 16.51
CA GLU A 127 0.47 -11.05 17.04
C GLU A 127 1.31 -11.99 16.19
N TYR A 128 0.78 -13.17 15.85
CA TYR A 128 1.49 -14.11 14.99
C TYR A 128 1.88 -13.50 13.65
N THR A 129 0.96 -12.79 12.99
CA THR A 129 1.25 -12.15 11.69
C THR A 129 2.31 -11.07 11.79
N TYR A 130 2.30 -10.23 12.84
CA TYR A 130 3.30 -9.18 13.02
C TYR A 130 4.65 -9.72 13.51
N GLN A 131 4.67 -10.72 14.38
CA GLN A 131 5.91 -11.40 14.78
C GLN A 131 6.57 -12.08 13.57
N ALA A 132 5.79 -12.79 12.76
CA ALA A 132 6.31 -13.39 11.53
C ALA A 132 6.81 -12.32 10.55
N ALA A 133 6.06 -11.23 10.33
CA ALA A 133 6.48 -10.14 9.46
C ALA A 133 7.80 -9.50 9.94
N LEU A 134 7.98 -9.32 11.25
CA LEU A 134 9.23 -8.82 11.86
C LEU A 134 10.40 -9.76 11.58
N GLU A 135 10.22 -11.06 11.81
CA GLU A 135 11.24 -12.09 11.55
C GLU A 135 11.61 -12.17 10.05
N ILE A 136 10.62 -12.18 9.16
CA ILE A 136 10.84 -12.26 7.71
C ILE A 136 11.57 -11.00 7.22
N SER A 137 11.19 -9.82 7.73
CA SER A 137 11.84 -8.56 7.40
C SER A 137 13.28 -8.51 7.90
N ALA A 138 13.55 -9.03 9.10
CA ALA A 138 14.90 -9.18 9.62
C ALA A 138 15.76 -10.13 8.76
N ALA A 139 15.18 -11.23 8.26
CA ALA A 139 15.86 -12.10 7.31
C ALA A 139 16.22 -11.37 6.00
N VAL A 140 15.32 -10.54 5.48
CA VAL A 140 15.58 -9.68 4.31
C VAL A 140 16.70 -8.67 4.60
N LEU A 141 16.70 -8.02 5.78
CA LEU A 141 17.77 -7.09 6.18
C LEU A 141 19.13 -7.79 6.25
N LEU A 142 19.20 -8.97 6.87
CA LEU A 142 20.44 -9.76 6.94
C LEU A 142 20.91 -10.20 5.55
N ALA A 143 20.00 -10.62 4.67
CA ALA A 143 20.31 -10.98 3.30
C ALA A 143 20.84 -9.78 2.48
N ALA A 144 20.21 -8.61 2.61
CA ALA A 144 20.69 -7.37 2.00
C ALA A 144 22.08 -6.99 2.50
N ASN A 145 22.33 -7.16 3.80
CA ASN A 145 23.61 -6.86 4.45
C ASN A 145 24.76 -7.77 3.99
N ALA A 146 24.45 -8.97 3.51
CA ALA A 146 25.42 -9.91 2.97
C ALA A 146 25.91 -9.53 1.55
N THR A 147 25.47 -8.41 0.99
CA THR A 147 25.91 -7.97 -0.35
C THR A 147 27.40 -7.65 -0.43
N ASP A 148 28.01 -8.10 -1.52
CA ASP A 148 29.38 -7.76 -1.93
C ASP A 148 29.46 -6.45 -2.72
N ASP A 149 28.31 -5.91 -3.16
CA ASP A 149 28.18 -4.69 -3.94
C ASP A 149 27.24 -3.69 -3.24
N PRO A 150 27.69 -3.08 -2.12
CA PRO A 150 26.88 -2.13 -1.37
C PRO A 150 26.80 -0.78 -2.10
N GLY A 151 25.60 -0.22 -2.19
CA GLY A 151 25.39 1.16 -2.60
C GLY A 151 25.79 2.15 -1.50
N ILE A 152 26.10 3.39 -1.87
CA ILE A 152 26.23 4.50 -0.92
C ILE A 152 24.84 5.08 -0.70
N ALA A 153 24.24 4.81 0.46
CA ALA A 153 22.91 5.31 0.78
C ALA A 153 22.90 6.85 0.80
N ASN A 154 22.04 7.45 -0.03
CA ASN A 154 21.83 8.88 -0.03
C ASN A 154 20.87 9.27 1.10
N ALA A 155 21.45 9.59 2.27
CA ALA A 155 20.68 10.02 3.44
C ALA A 155 19.93 11.36 3.24
N GLU A 156 20.27 12.14 2.19
CA GLU A 156 19.62 13.43 1.96
C GLU A 156 18.16 13.29 1.55
N VAL A 157 17.77 12.15 0.94
CA VAL A 157 16.41 11.91 0.40
C VAL A 157 15.35 11.72 1.50
N HIS A 158 15.75 11.45 2.76
CA HIS A 158 14.83 11.35 3.91
C HIS A 158 14.99 12.50 4.92
N SER A 159 15.83 13.51 4.63
CA SER A 159 16.09 14.62 5.55
C SER A 159 15.15 15.80 5.30
N SER A 160 14.90 16.68 6.28
CA SER A 160 14.22 17.97 6.02
C SER A 160 14.96 18.90 5.04
N LYS A 161 16.15 18.51 4.57
CA LYS A 161 16.89 19.17 3.48
C LYS A 161 16.71 18.48 2.12
N ALA A 162 16.06 17.30 2.05
CA ALA A 162 15.53 16.70 0.81
C ALA A 162 14.63 17.66 0.03
N ALA A 163 14.06 18.62 0.78
CA ALA A 163 13.37 19.83 0.35
C ALA A 163 11.95 19.58 -0.20
N GLN A 164 11.00 20.42 0.24
CA GLN A 164 9.73 20.76 -0.44
C GLN A 164 8.44 19.99 -0.05
N ASP A 165 8.36 19.41 1.15
CA ASP A 165 7.11 18.80 1.68
C ASP A 165 6.05 19.81 2.15
N ASP A 166 6.27 21.11 1.95
CA ASP A 166 5.35 22.14 2.41
C ASP A 166 3.94 21.98 1.80
N HIS A 167 3.84 21.27 0.68
CA HIS A 167 2.56 20.89 0.08
C HIS A 167 1.69 20.01 0.98
N PHE A 168 2.25 19.34 1.99
CA PHE A 168 1.53 18.57 3.01
C PHE A 168 1.00 19.38 4.18
N ILE A 169 1.51 20.60 4.42
CA ILE A 169 1.06 21.46 5.53
C ILE A 169 -0.47 21.64 5.57
N PRO A 170 -1.16 22.01 4.46
CA PRO A 170 -2.61 22.17 4.51
C PRO A 170 -3.34 20.86 4.84
N TRP A 171 -2.79 19.72 4.42
CA TRP A 171 -3.36 18.41 4.68
C TRP A 171 -3.23 17.97 6.13
N GLY A 172 -2.07 18.16 6.76
CA GLY A 172 -1.87 17.85 8.17
C GLY A 172 -2.88 18.58 9.05
N ARG A 173 -3.06 19.89 8.80
CA ARG A 173 -4.06 20.72 9.48
C ARG A 173 -5.49 20.26 9.23
N PHE A 174 -5.84 20.01 7.97
CA PHE A 174 -7.18 19.57 7.58
C PHE A 174 -7.58 18.25 8.24
N LEU A 175 -6.69 17.27 8.23
CA LEU A 175 -7.01 15.90 8.65
C LEU A 175 -6.88 15.69 10.15
N THR A 176 -5.86 16.29 10.77
CA THR A 176 -5.55 16.04 12.20
C THR A 176 -5.93 17.20 13.11
N GLY A 177 -6.13 18.40 12.57
CA GLY A 177 -6.21 19.64 13.36
C GLY A 177 -4.88 20.08 13.96
N LEU A 178 -3.75 19.44 13.58
CA LEU A 178 -2.42 19.71 14.12
C LEU A 178 -1.49 20.28 13.06
N ASP A 179 -0.56 21.14 13.49
CA ASP A 179 0.60 21.54 12.69
C ASP A 179 1.67 20.45 12.71
N LEU A 180 1.57 19.45 11.84
CA LEU A 180 2.54 18.36 11.78
C LEU A 180 3.90 18.88 11.25
N ASP A 181 4.94 18.75 12.05
CA ASP A 181 6.29 19.22 11.73
C ASP A 181 7.34 18.12 11.99
N PRO A 182 8.00 17.54 10.97
CA PRO A 182 8.01 17.93 9.56
C PRO A 182 6.67 17.64 8.84
N PRO A 183 6.32 18.42 7.78
CA PRO A 183 5.06 18.24 7.04
C PRO A 183 4.85 16.84 6.46
N LEU A 184 5.93 16.14 6.12
CA LEU A 184 5.95 14.77 5.60
C LEU A 184 5.16 13.76 6.47
N ILE A 185 5.02 14.02 7.78
CA ILE A 185 4.21 13.20 8.69
C ILE A 185 2.73 13.13 8.26
N SER A 186 2.25 14.15 7.53
CA SER A 186 0.88 14.18 7.00
C SER A 186 0.62 13.16 5.88
N MET A 187 1.66 12.50 5.37
CA MET A 187 1.56 11.54 4.28
C MET A 187 0.65 10.34 4.61
N LEU A 188 0.76 9.77 5.82
CA LEU A 188 -0.10 8.65 6.24
C LEU A 188 -1.55 9.07 6.54
N PRO A 189 -1.83 10.22 7.18
CA PRO A 189 -3.19 10.76 7.23
C PRO A 189 -3.84 10.93 5.84
N VAL A 190 -3.10 11.46 4.87
CA VAL A 190 -3.57 11.62 3.47
C VAL A 190 -3.85 10.26 2.83
N ASN A 191 -2.97 9.28 3.05
CA ASN A 191 -3.19 7.91 2.60
C ASN A 191 -4.47 7.32 3.20
N LEU A 192 -4.67 7.54 4.51
CA LEU A 192 -5.83 7.02 5.21
C LEU A 192 -7.15 7.60 4.66
N LEU A 193 -7.22 8.93 4.43
CA LEU A 193 -8.42 9.54 3.82
C LEU A 193 -8.66 9.01 2.40
N THR A 194 -7.60 8.77 1.65
CA THR A 194 -7.71 8.14 0.33
C THR A 194 -8.33 6.75 0.44
N CYS A 195 -7.83 5.93 1.36
CA CYS A 195 -8.36 4.61 1.60
C CYS A 195 -9.85 4.70 1.98
N HIS A 196 -10.23 5.61 2.87
CA HIS A 196 -11.62 5.86 3.24
C HIS A 196 -12.50 6.23 2.06
N ALA A 197 -11.97 7.03 1.12
CA ALA A 197 -12.69 7.44 -0.07
C ALA A 197 -13.02 6.27 -1.00
N PHE A 198 -12.07 5.35 -1.19
CA PHE A 198 -12.25 4.16 -2.00
C PHE A 198 -13.00 3.06 -1.26
N THR A 199 -12.89 2.98 0.07
CA THR A 199 -13.70 2.04 0.87
C THR A 199 -15.11 2.56 1.20
N PHE A 200 -15.43 3.79 0.81
CA PHE A 200 -16.66 4.50 1.17
C PHE A 200 -16.94 4.50 2.68
N CYS A 201 -15.88 4.63 3.49
CA CYS A 201 -15.99 4.72 4.95
C CYS A 201 -16.87 5.93 5.32
N GLN A 202 -17.95 5.70 6.07
CA GLN A 202 -18.98 6.72 6.34
C GLN A 202 -18.73 7.50 7.64
N ASP A 203 -17.78 7.10 8.49
CA ASP A 203 -17.58 7.70 9.80
C ASP A 203 -16.08 7.85 10.17
N PRO A 204 -15.26 8.52 9.33
CA PRO A 204 -13.86 8.74 9.66
C PRO A 204 -13.75 9.61 10.91
N GLN A 205 -13.09 9.10 11.95
CA GLN A 205 -12.82 9.92 13.12
C GLN A 205 -11.54 10.72 12.87
N ARG A 206 -11.50 11.96 13.37
CA ARG A 206 -10.28 12.79 13.30
C ARG A 206 -9.10 12.08 13.98
N GLU A 207 -9.43 11.32 15.02
CA GLU A 207 -8.60 10.45 15.80
C GLU A 207 -7.83 9.43 14.97
N ASP A 208 -8.43 8.86 13.92
CA ASP A 208 -7.75 7.90 13.04
C ASP A 208 -6.65 8.59 12.23
N TYR A 209 -6.87 9.84 11.83
CA TYR A 209 -5.84 10.66 11.20
C TYR A 209 -4.72 11.05 12.19
N VAL A 210 -5.03 11.22 13.47
CA VAL A 210 -4.01 11.46 14.51
C VAL A 210 -3.18 10.20 14.77
N TRP A 211 -3.80 9.02 14.81
CA TRP A 211 -3.11 7.74 14.97
C TRP A 211 -2.25 7.39 13.74
N SER A 212 -2.75 7.61 12.52
CA SER A 212 -1.93 7.45 11.31
C SER A 212 -0.77 8.46 11.23
N ALA A 213 -0.87 9.63 11.85
CA ALA A 213 0.29 10.52 11.96
C ALA A 213 1.38 9.91 12.86
N LEU A 214 1.03 9.19 13.94
CA LEU A 214 2.02 8.51 14.80
C LEU A 214 2.78 7.43 14.05
N THR A 215 2.11 6.67 13.18
CA THR A 215 2.75 5.59 12.43
C THR A 215 3.78 6.11 11.41
N ALA A 216 3.69 7.39 10.99
CA ALA A 216 4.64 8.00 10.08
C ALA A 216 5.96 8.41 10.77
N ILE A 217 5.96 8.52 12.11
CA ILE A 217 7.11 9.01 12.88
C ILE A 217 8.27 8.02 12.84
N ASP A 218 7.97 6.73 12.99
CA ASP A 218 8.98 5.68 12.95
C ASP A 218 9.62 5.54 11.56
N TRP A 219 8.83 5.80 10.51
CA TRP A 219 9.32 5.84 9.13
C TRP A 219 10.19 7.07 8.83
N ALA A 220 9.83 8.26 9.32
CA ALA A 220 10.51 9.50 8.98
C ALA A 220 11.85 9.72 9.70
N ARG A 221 12.26 8.86 10.65
CA ARG A 221 13.40 9.12 11.55
C ARG A 221 14.67 9.61 10.83
N GLY A 222 15.37 10.57 11.44
CA GLY A 222 16.67 11.04 10.95
C GLY A 222 17.49 11.75 12.02
N LYS A 223 18.73 12.16 11.67
CA LYS A 223 19.71 12.71 12.61
C LYS A 223 19.54 14.23 12.81
N ASP A 224 20.20 14.75 13.84
CA ASP A 224 20.36 16.20 14.10
C ASP A 224 19.03 16.96 14.31
N LYS A 225 18.92 18.17 13.75
CA LYS A 225 17.76 19.07 13.88
C LYS A 225 16.45 18.45 13.38
N PHE A 226 16.53 17.55 12.41
CA PHE A 226 15.36 16.87 11.88
C PHE A 226 14.81 15.85 12.90
N GLY A 227 15.69 15.06 13.51
CA GLY A 227 15.31 14.18 14.63
C GLY A 227 14.69 14.93 15.81
N GLN A 228 15.19 16.14 16.12
CA GLN A 228 14.61 16.99 17.17
C GLN A 228 13.19 17.48 16.84
N ARG A 229 12.93 17.88 15.58
CA ARG A 229 11.58 18.26 15.11
C ARG A 229 10.62 17.08 15.20
N LEU A 230 11.04 15.92 14.71
CA LEU A 230 10.26 14.68 14.79
C LEU A 230 9.90 14.30 16.22
N ALA A 231 10.86 14.29 17.14
CA ALA A 231 10.60 13.97 18.55
C ALA A 231 9.64 14.98 19.22
N SER A 232 9.74 16.26 18.85
CA SER A 232 8.82 17.30 19.33
C SER A 232 7.40 17.09 18.79
N CYS A 233 7.28 16.69 17.52
CA CYS A 233 6.01 16.35 16.90
C CYS A 233 5.38 15.11 17.52
N GLU A 234 6.17 14.07 17.75
CA GLU A 234 5.76 12.85 18.44
C GLU A 234 5.16 13.16 19.81
N ALA A 235 5.88 13.92 20.64
CA ALA A 235 5.40 14.32 21.96
C ALA A 235 4.08 15.10 21.89
N ARG A 236 3.90 15.95 20.88
CA ARG A 236 2.66 16.71 20.66
C ARG A 236 1.50 15.79 20.26
N ILE A 237 1.70 14.91 19.29
CA ILE A 237 0.67 13.97 18.84
C ILE A 237 0.30 13.02 19.99
N GLN A 238 1.30 12.49 20.71
CA GLN A 238 1.09 11.68 21.91
C GLN A 238 0.39 12.42 23.04
N HIS A 239 0.47 13.75 23.14
CA HIS A 239 -0.32 14.50 24.12
C HIS A 239 -1.80 14.65 23.72
N CYS A 240 -2.10 14.55 22.42
CA CYS A 240 -3.47 14.53 21.91
C CYS A 240 -4.15 13.18 22.15
N VAL A 241 -3.39 12.07 22.03
CA VAL A 241 -3.91 10.70 22.10
C VAL A 241 -4.62 10.32 23.42
N PRO A 242 -4.13 10.69 24.63
CA PRO A 242 -4.81 10.39 25.89
C PRO A 242 -6.21 10.99 26.03
N LYS A 243 -6.52 12.06 25.29
CA LYS A 243 -7.86 12.66 25.22
C LYS A 243 -8.82 11.85 24.34
N LEU A 244 -8.33 10.79 23.70
CA LEU A 244 -9.06 9.87 22.83
C LEU A 244 -9.39 8.55 23.57
N ASN A 245 -9.61 8.62 24.89
CA ASN A 245 -9.79 7.46 25.76
C ASN A 245 -10.88 6.50 25.24
N ASP A 246 -10.49 5.27 24.90
CA ASP A 246 -11.35 4.20 24.40
C ASP A 246 -12.59 3.97 25.29
N ALA A 247 -12.44 4.14 26.62
CA ALA A 247 -13.54 4.00 27.57
C ALA A 247 -14.57 5.14 27.50
N GLU A 248 -14.15 6.35 27.12
CA GLU A 248 -15.03 7.52 26.98
C GLU A 248 -15.68 7.57 25.59
N SER A 249 -14.97 7.14 24.54
CA SER A 249 -15.49 7.11 23.17
C SER A 249 -16.20 5.80 22.80
N MET A 250 -16.19 4.78 23.67
CA MET A 250 -16.71 3.43 23.39
C MET A 250 -16.13 2.80 22.10
N GLN A 251 -14.87 3.09 21.78
CA GLN A 251 -14.20 2.58 20.56
C GLN A 251 -12.99 1.75 20.95
N ASP A 252 -12.76 0.63 20.25
CA ASP A 252 -11.57 -0.19 20.43
C ASP A 252 -10.47 0.24 19.47
N ARG A 253 -9.39 0.82 20.01
CA ARG A 253 -8.22 1.24 19.23
C ARG A 253 -6.99 0.36 19.49
N SER A 254 -7.19 -0.86 20.00
CA SER A 254 -6.11 -1.80 20.29
C SER A 254 -5.31 -2.15 19.04
N TYR A 255 -5.97 -2.27 17.89
CA TYR A 255 -5.30 -2.53 16.62
C TYR A 255 -4.33 -1.41 16.21
N TRP A 256 -4.70 -0.13 16.41
CA TRP A 256 -3.79 1.00 16.20
C TRP A 256 -2.55 0.89 17.08
N ARG A 257 -2.73 0.58 18.37
CA ARG A 257 -1.62 0.47 19.32
C ARG A 257 -0.68 -0.70 19.00
N ILE A 258 -1.23 -1.86 18.65
CA ILE A 258 -0.43 -3.04 18.24
C ILE A 258 0.36 -2.72 16.96
N SER A 259 -0.27 -2.06 15.99
CA SER A 259 0.39 -1.76 14.71
C SER A 259 1.48 -0.70 14.85
N VAL A 260 1.26 0.33 15.69
CA VAL A 260 2.31 1.28 16.07
C VAL A 260 3.46 0.55 16.78
N ALA A 261 3.17 -0.42 17.64
CA ALA A 261 4.20 -1.22 18.30
C ALA A 261 5.01 -2.07 17.31
N TYR A 262 4.35 -2.69 16.32
CA TYR A 262 5.03 -3.42 15.25
C TYR A 262 5.95 -2.49 14.43
N LEU A 263 5.46 -1.33 14.01
CA LEU A 263 6.29 -0.36 13.26
C LEU A 263 7.48 0.13 14.06
N ARG A 264 7.29 0.36 15.37
CA ARG A 264 8.40 0.69 16.27
C ARG A 264 9.42 -0.44 16.34
N ALA A 265 8.97 -1.68 16.52
CA ALA A 265 9.84 -2.86 16.56
C ALA A 265 10.64 -3.00 15.25
N MET A 266 9.98 -2.84 14.10
CA MET A 266 10.62 -2.80 12.79
C MET A 266 11.65 -1.68 12.69
N GLY A 267 11.28 -0.45 13.05
CA GLY A 267 12.19 0.69 13.00
C GLY A 267 13.39 0.54 13.94
N GLN A 268 13.21 -0.04 15.13
CA GLN A 268 14.33 -0.36 16.03
C GLN A 268 15.23 -1.45 15.44
N CYS A 269 14.65 -2.49 14.82
CA CYS A 269 15.40 -3.55 14.15
C CYS A 269 16.25 -3.01 12.99
N GLU A 270 15.71 -2.13 12.15
CA GLU A 270 16.43 -1.49 11.03
C GLU A 270 17.58 -0.60 11.49
N ASN A 271 17.48 -0.02 12.69
CA ASN A 271 18.43 0.95 13.22
C ASN A 271 19.35 0.38 14.31
N CYS A 272 19.25 -0.91 14.62
CA CYS A 272 20.04 -1.52 15.68
C CYS A 272 21.54 -1.59 15.36
N GLN A 273 21.88 -1.60 14.08
CA GLN A 273 23.23 -1.59 13.55
C GLN A 273 23.25 -0.97 12.15
N GLN A 274 24.44 -0.71 11.63
CA GLN A 274 24.58 -0.27 10.24
C GLN A 274 24.47 -1.47 9.30
N PHE A 275 23.42 -1.51 8.49
CA PHE A 275 23.24 -2.49 7.42
C PHE A 275 23.77 -1.95 6.09
N LYS A 276 24.29 -2.85 5.26
CA LYS A 276 24.54 -2.58 3.83
C LYS A 276 23.25 -2.76 3.04
N ALA A 277 23.10 -1.98 1.98
CA ALA A 277 22.03 -2.14 1.01
C ALA A 277 22.63 -2.43 -0.39
N PRO A 278 22.11 -3.43 -1.13
CA PRO A 278 22.58 -3.71 -2.49
C PRO A 278 22.30 -2.53 -3.41
N ARG A 279 23.25 -2.24 -4.31
CA ARG A 279 23.04 -1.30 -5.42
C ARG A 279 22.09 -1.86 -6.49
N ARG A 280 22.01 -3.18 -6.60
CA ARG A 280 21.12 -3.87 -7.54
C ARG A 280 19.67 -3.85 -7.06
N ALA A 281 18.75 -4.00 -8.01
CA ALA A 281 17.33 -4.13 -7.71
C ALA A 281 17.08 -5.38 -6.84
N ALA A 282 17.54 -6.55 -7.28
CA ALA A 282 17.27 -7.81 -6.60
C ALA A 282 18.04 -7.96 -5.27
N ILE A 283 17.36 -8.46 -4.24
CA ILE A 283 17.93 -8.88 -2.95
C ILE A 283 17.82 -10.41 -2.86
N ARG A 284 18.95 -11.10 -2.67
CA ARG A 284 18.99 -12.56 -2.60
C ARG A 284 18.77 -13.05 -1.18
N HIS A 285 17.53 -13.36 -0.83
CA HIS A 285 17.14 -13.73 0.54
C HIS A 285 16.78 -15.22 0.72
N ASN A 286 16.62 -16.00 -0.36
CA ASN A 286 16.28 -17.44 -0.33
C ASN A 286 14.98 -17.79 0.42
N LEU A 287 14.08 -16.83 0.60
CA LEU A 287 12.77 -17.04 1.23
C LEU A 287 11.73 -17.41 0.16
N ASP A 288 10.73 -18.18 0.56
CA ASP A 288 9.62 -18.55 -0.31
C ASP A 288 8.85 -17.29 -0.78
N LEU A 289 8.41 -17.28 -2.04
CA LEU A 289 7.70 -16.13 -2.62
C LEU A 289 6.41 -15.81 -1.86
N ASP A 290 5.69 -16.82 -1.37
CA ASP A 290 4.45 -16.64 -0.62
C ASP A 290 4.74 -15.99 0.73
N LEU A 291 5.88 -16.31 1.33
CA LEU A 291 6.30 -15.70 2.58
C LEU A 291 6.59 -14.19 2.40
N ILE A 292 7.24 -13.82 1.31
CA ILE A 292 7.51 -12.42 0.96
C ILE A 292 6.22 -11.64 0.69
N MET A 293 5.31 -12.21 -0.11
CA MET A 293 4.03 -11.56 -0.42
C MET A 293 3.15 -11.41 0.83
N ALA A 294 3.14 -12.43 1.70
CA ALA A 294 2.47 -12.37 3.00
C ALA A 294 3.08 -11.29 3.90
N MET A 295 4.40 -11.30 4.12
CA MET A 295 5.08 -10.27 4.92
C MET A 295 4.76 -8.87 4.42
N ARG A 296 4.83 -8.64 3.10
CA ARG A 296 4.54 -7.32 2.52
C ARG A 296 3.10 -6.88 2.77
N SER A 297 2.14 -7.81 2.79
CA SER A 297 0.73 -7.50 3.10
C SER A 297 0.53 -7.02 4.55
N PHE A 298 1.34 -7.55 5.48
CA PHE A 298 1.29 -7.17 6.90
C PHE A 298 2.08 -5.89 7.19
N ASP A 299 3.15 -5.68 6.44
CA ASP A 299 4.13 -4.64 6.71
C ASP A 299 3.65 -3.25 6.26
N SER A 300 3.61 -2.26 7.17
CA SER A 300 3.27 -0.83 6.97
C SER A 300 1.95 -0.47 6.27
N ILE A 301 1.35 -1.39 5.52
CA ILE A 301 0.20 -1.19 4.64
C ILE A 301 -1.09 -1.65 5.33
N GLY A 302 -0.98 -2.47 6.38
CA GLY A 302 -2.09 -2.75 7.31
C GLY A 302 -2.78 -1.48 7.84
N ILE A 303 -2.09 -0.33 7.79
CA ILE A 303 -2.60 1.00 8.19
C ILE A 303 -3.71 1.52 7.29
N ALA A 304 -3.71 1.13 6.01
CA ALA A 304 -4.72 1.53 5.03
C ALA A 304 -6.16 1.12 5.42
N PHE A 305 -6.30 0.13 6.31
CA PHE A 305 -7.59 -0.45 6.69
C PHE A 305 -7.96 -0.25 8.17
N MET A 306 -7.27 0.66 8.88
CA MET A 306 -7.41 0.86 10.33
C MET A 306 -8.66 1.63 10.79
N SER A 307 -9.54 2.06 9.88
CA SER A 307 -10.76 2.83 10.20
C SER A 307 -12.08 2.08 10.06
N ASN A 308 -12.07 0.91 9.42
CA ASN A 308 -13.26 0.08 9.22
C ASN A 308 -13.25 -1.05 10.25
N ASP A 309 -13.28 -0.73 11.54
CA ASP A 309 -13.30 -1.69 12.64
C ASP A 309 -12.35 -2.91 12.42
N GLY A 310 -11.23 -2.81 11.71
CA GLY A 310 -10.37 -3.95 11.35
C GLY A 310 -10.97 -5.11 10.50
N ALA A 311 -12.27 -5.18 10.20
CA ALA A 311 -12.96 -6.39 9.71
C ALA A 311 -12.20 -7.26 8.67
N ALA A 312 -11.86 -8.51 9.00
CA ALA A 312 -11.43 -9.56 8.05
C ALA A 312 -10.37 -9.16 6.99
N TRP A 313 -9.34 -8.36 7.31
CA TRP A 313 -8.25 -8.06 6.34
C TRP A 313 -7.31 -9.24 6.09
N MET A 314 -7.33 -10.24 6.96
CA MET A 314 -6.44 -11.39 6.86
C MET A 314 -6.97 -12.51 5.94
N ASP A 315 -8.19 -12.39 5.39
CA ASP A 315 -8.73 -13.34 4.41
C ASP A 315 -8.08 -13.16 3.02
N ASN A 316 -8.43 -14.00 2.04
CA ASN A 316 -7.77 -13.95 0.72
C ASN A 316 -7.94 -12.58 0.05
N GLU A 317 -9.16 -12.04 0.05
CA GLU A 317 -9.50 -10.78 -0.58
C GLU A 317 -8.86 -9.59 0.14
N GLY A 318 -8.78 -9.63 1.47
CA GLY A 318 -8.14 -8.62 2.30
C GLY A 318 -6.62 -8.60 2.10
N VAL A 319 -5.98 -9.78 2.06
CA VAL A 319 -4.54 -9.88 1.80
C VAL A 319 -4.20 -9.41 0.39
N ASP A 320 -4.99 -9.78 -0.63
CA ASP A 320 -4.79 -9.25 -1.99
C ASP A 320 -4.93 -7.73 -2.02
N SER A 321 -5.94 -7.18 -1.34
CA SER A 321 -6.13 -5.73 -1.26
C SER A 321 -4.94 -5.04 -0.59
N LEU A 322 -4.39 -5.60 0.49
CA LEU A 322 -3.20 -5.10 1.17
C LEU A 322 -1.96 -5.14 0.26
N ILE A 323 -1.73 -6.26 -0.43
CA ILE A 323 -0.63 -6.37 -1.40
C ILE A 323 -0.78 -5.29 -2.47
N ALA A 324 -1.98 -5.12 -3.02
CA ALA A 324 -2.23 -4.14 -4.08
C ALA A 324 -1.98 -2.69 -3.61
N SER A 325 -2.37 -2.38 -2.37
CA SER A 325 -2.14 -1.09 -1.71
C SER A 325 -0.65 -0.75 -1.55
N GLY A 326 0.16 -1.78 -1.30
CA GLY A 326 1.60 -1.66 -1.10
C GLY A 326 2.38 -1.58 -2.40
N LEU A 327 2.04 -2.49 -3.31
CA LEU A 327 2.71 -2.72 -4.57
C LEU A 327 2.70 -1.47 -5.46
N SER A 328 1.62 -0.69 -5.43
CA SER A 328 1.56 0.59 -6.16
C SER A 328 2.68 1.55 -5.75
N ASN A 329 3.07 1.57 -4.48
CA ASN A 329 4.18 2.38 -4.00
C ASN A 329 5.51 1.78 -4.41
N ASP A 330 5.66 0.47 -4.24
CA ASP A 330 6.91 -0.22 -4.53
C ASP A 330 7.32 -0.05 -6.02
N ILE A 331 6.33 0.04 -6.92
CA ILE A 331 6.52 0.41 -8.33
C ILE A 331 7.06 1.84 -8.49
N MET A 332 6.42 2.82 -7.85
CA MET A 332 6.80 4.22 -8.00
C MET A 332 8.11 4.56 -7.28
N ASP A 333 8.49 3.76 -6.29
CA ASP A 333 9.58 4.05 -5.36
C ASP A 333 10.86 3.28 -5.62
N LEU A 334 10.88 2.28 -6.51
CA LEU A 334 12.02 1.38 -6.69
C LEU A 334 13.36 2.12 -6.92
N HIS A 335 13.36 3.15 -7.76
CA HIS A 335 14.55 3.98 -8.00
C HIS A 335 15.07 4.59 -6.70
N THR A 336 14.18 5.22 -5.94
CA THR A 336 14.54 5.90 -4.69
C THR A 336 14.92 4.91 -3.60
N ASP A 337 14.17 3.82 -3.46
CA ASP A 337 14.41 2.78 -2.46
C ASP A 337 15.79 2.12 -2.65
N ILE A 338 16.27 1.98 -3.90
CA ILE A 338 17.64 1.56 -4.17
C ILE A 338 18.66 2.62 -3.71
N GLN A 339 18.42 3.90 -3.99
CA GLN A 339 19.33 4.99 -3.62
C GLN A 339 19.39 5.24 -2.11
N THR A 340 18.29 5.01 -1.39
CA THR A 340 18.21 5.21 0.06
C THR A 340 18.54 3.95 0.86
N GLY A 341 18.61 2.80 0.19
CA GLY A 341 18.95 1.52 0.80
C GLY A 341 17.77 0.80 1.45
N GLU A 342 16.53 1.18 1.11
CA GLU A 342 15.30 0.54 1.56
C GLU A 342 15.20 -0.90 1.04
N THR A 343 15.08 -1.87 1.95
CA THR A 343 15.18 -3.30 1.62
C THR A 343 13.83 -4.00 1.48
N ARG A 344 12.74 -3.35 1.88
CA ARG A 344 11.39 -3.97 1.96
C ARG A 344 10.50 -3.74 0.72
N ASN A 345 11.06 -3.14 -0.33
CA ASN A 345 10.36 -2.95 -1.61
C ASN A 345 10.09 -4.31 -2.29
N LEU A 346 8.83 -4.61 -2.60
CA LEU A 346 8.41 -5.92 -3.08
C LEU A 346 9.06 -6.33 -4.41
N LEU A 347 9.33 -5.39 -5.31
CA LEU A 347 9.97 -5.70 -6.60
C LEU A 347 11.39 -6.24 -6.39
N ARG A 348 12.12 -5.67 -5.42
CA ARG A 348 13.47 -6.11 -5.05
C ARG A 348 13.50 -7.53 -4.49
N LEU A 349 12.39 -7.97 -3.89
CA LEU A 349 12.28 -9.26 -3.21
C LEU A 349 11.73 -10.36 -4.12
N LEU A 350 10.87 -10.03 -5.09
CA LEU A 350 10.26 -11.04 -5.95
C LEU A 350 11.07 -11.37 -7.20
N TYR A 351 11.78 -10.40 -7.76
CA TYR A 351 12.38 -10.56 -9.09
C TYR A 351 13.90 -10.78 -9.01
N PRO A 352 14.41 -11.85 -9.63
CA PRO A 352 15.83 -12.17 -9.58
C PRO A 352 16.65 -11.27 -10.52
N ASP A 353 17.97 -11.26 -10.29
CA ASP A 353 18.94 -10.74 -11.26
C ASP A 353 18.88 -11.52 -12.59
N GLY A 354 19.32 -10.87 -13.68
CA GLY A 354 19.61 -11.55 -14.95
C GLY A 354 18.43 -11.64 -15.91
N LEU A 355 17.32 -10.96 -15.62
CA LEU A 355 16.25 -10.75 -16.59
C LEU A 355 16.77 -9.91 -17.76
N ASP A 356 16.40 -10.28 -18.98
CA ASP A 356 16.53 -9.38 -20.13
C ASP A 356 15.38 -8.36 -20.17
N MET A 357 15.48 -7.37 -21.05
CA MET A 357 14.45 -6.32 -21.16
C MET A 357 13.07 -6.87 -21.54
N LYS A 358 13.00 -7.93 -22.34
CA LYS A 358 11.72 -8.53 -22.74
C LYS A 358 11.06 -9.21 -21.54
N GLN A 359 11.83 -9.95 -20.76
CA GLN A 359 11.36 -10.61 -19.54
C GLN A 359 10.98 -9.60 -18.45
N ALA A 360 11.75 -8.53 -18.30
CA ALA A 360 11.45 -7.46 -17.35
C ALA A 360 10.15 -6.74 -17.73
N ILE A 361 9.98 -6.35 -18.99
CA ILE A 361 8.74 -5.74 -19.50
C ILE A 361 7.55 -6.69 -19.32
N GLN A 362 7.69 -7.98 -19.66
CA GLN A 362 6.64 -8.96 -19.43
C GLN A 362 6.24 -9.05 -17.95
N SER A 363 7.23 -9.02 -17.03
CA SER A 363 6.98 -9.08 -15.59
C SER A 363 6.15 -7.88 -15.12
N VAL A 364 6.60 -6.66 -15.41
CA VAL A 364 5.92 -5.44 -14.97
C VAL A 364 4.57 -5.24 -15.65
N SER A 365 4.39 -5.69 -16.90
CA SER A 365 3.08 -5.70 -17.57
C SER A 365 2.11 -6.67 -16.91
N THR A 366 2.58 -7.84 -16.48
CA THR A 366 1.76 -8.79 -15.73
C THR A 366 1.37 -8.24 -14.35
N ILE A 367 2.28 -7.53 -13.66
CA ILE A 367 1.96 -6.81 -12.41
C ILE A 367 0.86 -5.78 -12.67
N LEU A 368 1.04 -4.89 -13.65
CA LEU A 368 0.06 -3.84 -13.97
C LEU A 368 -1.31 -4.44 -14.31
N SER A 369 -1.35 -5.52 -15.10
CA SER A 369 -2.59 -6.25 -15.38
C SER A 369 -3.21 -6.83 -14.12
N GLY A 370 -2.44 -7.46 -13.23
CA GLY A 370 -2.94 -8.04 -11.99
C GLY A 370 -3.59 -7.00 -11.09
N MET A 371 -2.96 -5.82 -10.98
CA MET A 371 -3.48 -4.68 -10.23
C MET A 371 -4.78 -4.13 -10.83
N LEU A 372 -4.85 -3.96 -12.15
CA LEU A 372 -6.09 -3.55 -12.84
C LEU A 372 -7.20 -4.58 -12.61
N CYS A 373 -6.91 -5.88 -12.76
CA CYS A 373 -7.89 -6.92 -12.50
C CYS A 373 -8.36 -6.91 -11.03
N ASP A 374 -7.51 -6.56 -10.08
CA ASP A 374 -7.90 -6.43 -8.67
C ASP A 374 -8.83 -5.26 -8.40
N VAL A 375 -8.62 -4.11 -9.06
CA VAL A 375 -9.59 -2.99 -9.05
C VAL A 375 -10.97 -3.50 -9.46
N PHE A 376 -11.07 -4.22 -10.59
CA PHE A 376 -12.35 -4.76 -11.06
C PHE A 376 -12.99 -5.66 -10.00
N ARG A 377 -12.24 -6.64 -9.49
CA ARG A 377 -12.76 -7.60 -8.50
C ARG A 377 -13.27 -6.88 -7.27
N ALA A 378 -12.55 -5.87 -6.81
CA ALA A 378 -12.94 -5.12 -5.65
C ALA A 378 -14.22 -4.30 -5.87
N HIS A 379 -14.38 -3.67 -7.05
CA HIS A 379 -15.64 -3.03 -7.46
C HIS A 379 -16.81 -4.02 -7.52
N GLN A 380 -16.57 -5.23 -8.05
CA GLN A 380 -17.57 -6.29 -8.10
C GLN A 380 -18.00 -6.69 -6.67
N ARG A 381 -17.02 -6.96 -5.78
CA ARG A 381 -17.27 -7.34 -4.39
C ARG A 381 -18.04 -6.26 -3.63
N ALA A 382 -17.62 -5.01 -3.76
CA ALA A 382 -18.28 -3.88 -3.12
C ALA A 382 -19.72 -3.69 -3.63
N ARG A 383 -19.95 -3.80 -4.94
CA ARG A 383 -21.28 -3.52 -5.53
C ARG A 383 -22.27 -4.68 -5.41
N PHE A 384 -21.82 -5.92 -5.60
CA PHE A 384 -22.68 -7.10 -5.72
C PHE A 384 -22.45 -8.17 -4.66
N GLY A 385 -21.32 -8.12 -3.95
CA GLY A 385 -20.94 -9.11 -2.95
C GLY A 385 -21.50 -8.86 -1.55
N GLU A 386 -22.17 -7.72 -1.31
CA GLU A 386 -22.69 -7.30 0.01
C GLU A 386 -21.64 -7.40 1.15
N ARG A 387 -20.34 -7.36 0.83
CA ARG A 387 -19.30 -7.34 1.87
C ARG A 387 -19.33 -5.98 2.56
N GLU A 388 -19.56 -5.99 3.87
CA GLU A 388 -19.70 -4.77 4.69
C GLU A 388 -18.37 -4.00 4.85
N ASP A 389 -17.23 -4.57 4.42
CA ASP A 389 -15.91 -3.93 4.51
C ASP A 389 -15.63 -2.89 3.41
N GLY A 390 -16.49 -2.81 2.38
CA GLY A 390 -16.46 -1.76 1.35
C GLY A 390 -15.17 -1.68 0.54
N ARG A 391 -14.25 -2.65 0.68
CA ARG A 391 -12.89 -2.57 0.13
C ARG A 391 -12.90 -2.57 -1.38
N LEU A 392 -12.84 -1.38 -1.97
CA LEU A 392 -12.21 -1.23 -3.26
C LEU A 392 -10.71 -1.42 -3.05
N SER A 393 -10.09 -2.22 -3.91
CA SER A 393 -8.65 -2.34 -3.99
C SER A 393 -8.13 -0.95 -4.23
N VAL A 394 -7.44 -0.43 -3.23
CA VAL A 394 -6.68 0.80 -3.30
C VAL A 394 -5.36 0.58 -4.05
N SER A 395 -5.31 -0.41 -4.96
CA SER A 395 -4.28 -0.49 -6.00
C SER A 395 -4.17 0.78 -6.86
N SER A 396 -5.10 1.72 -6.66
CA SER A 396 -5.10 3.07 -7.20
C SER A 396 -4.66 4.17 -6.23
N ALA A 397 -4.30 3.89 -4.97
CA ALA A 397 -4.39 4.96 -3.99
C ALA A 397 -3.26 5.99 -4.14
N PRO A 398 -3.60 7.28 -4.22
CA PRO A 398 -2.69 8.42 -4.29
C PRO A 398 -1.65 8.55 -3.18
N TYR A 399 -1.48 7.55 -2.32
CA TYR A 399 -0.26 7.38 -1.53
C TYR A 399 0.98 7.17 -2.39
N SER A 400 0.87 6.48 -3.54
CA SER A 400 2.03 6.36 -4.44
C SER A 400 2.41 7.73 -5.00
N PHE A 401 1.44 8.58 -5.34
CA PHE A 401 1.77 9.96 -5.71
C PHE A 401 2.11 10.83 -4.49
N SER A 402 1.45 10.71 -3.33
CA SER A 402 1.76 11.55 -2.16
C SER A 402 3.16 11.24 -1.60
N ARG A 403 3.54 9.97 -1.53
CA ARG A 403 4.88 9.50 -1.17
C ARG A 403 5.91 9.79 -2.26
N SER A 404 5.62 9.55 -3.53
CA SER A 404 6.59 9.79 -4.61
C SER A 404 6.71 11.28 -5.00
N ARG A 405 5.80 12.16 -4.56
CA ARG A 405 5.95 13.63 -4.65
C ARG A 405 7.14 14.15 -3.86
N HIS A 406 7.36 13.59 -2.66
CA HIS A 406 8.59 13.81 -1.89
C HIS A 406 9.86 13.42 -2.67
N ARG A 407 9.72 12.57 -3.71
CA ARG A 407 10.81 11.86 -4.37
C ARG A 407 11.03 12.27 -5.84
N ARG A 408 10.44 13.41 -6.26
CA ARG A 408 10.66 14.05 -7.58
C ARG A 408 10.32 13.16 -8.78
N LEU A 409 9.07 12.73 -8.78
CA LEU A 409 8.48 11.78 -9.74
C LEU A 409 8.86 12.10 -11.19
N PHE A 410 8.68 13.34 -11.64
CA PHE A 410 8.91 13.77 -13.00
C PHE A 410 10.39 14.01 -13.30
N SER A 411 11.17 14.45 -12.31
CA SER A 411 12.63 14.55 -12.43
C SER A 411 13.28 13.19 -12.71
N VAL A 412 12.79 12.12 -12.08
CA VAL A 412 13.23 10.74 -12.37
C VAL A 412 12.83 10.35 -13.79
N ILE A 413 11.58 10.59 -14.21
CA ILE A 413 11.16 10.28 -15.60
C ILE A 413 12.06 11.02 -16.61
N GLU A 414 12.37 12.31 -16.38
CA GLU A 414 13.29 13.07 -17.24
C GLU A 414 14.69 12.44 -17.31
N ALA A 415 15.23 11.99 -16.17
CA ALA A 415 16.53 11.36 -16.12
C ALA A 415 16.57 10.06 -16.95
N TYR A 416 15.55 9.23 -16.83
CA TYR A 416 15.44 7.99 -17.61
C TYR A 416 15.16 8.26 -19.09
N GLU A 417 14.32 9.25 -19.43
CA GLU A 417 14.06 9.64 -20.82
C GLU A 417 15.36 10.06 -21.52
N ARG A 418 16.19 10.84 -20.83
CA ARG A 418 17.50 11.30 -21.34
C ARG A 418 18.48 10.15 -21.54
N ARG A 419 18.49 9.17 -20.63
CA ARG A 419 19.43 8.04 -20.66
C ARG A 419 19.00 6.94 -21.63
N TYR A 420 17.70 6.74 -21.79
CA TYR A 420 17.10 5.67 -22.58
C TYR A 420 16.13 6.27 -23.62
N PRO A 421 16.61 6.60 -24.83
CA PRO A 421 15.77 7.20 -25.88
C PRO A 421 14.52 6.38 -26.25
N GLN A 422 14.55 5.07 -26.00
CA GLN A 422 13.45 4.14 -26.20
C GLN A 422 12.42 4.13 -25.06
N LEU A 423 12.56 4.95 -24.01
CA LEU A 423 11.69 4.91 -22.82
C LEU A 423 10.21 4.95 -23.21
N TRP A 424 9.79 5.90 -24.03
CA TRP A 424 8.39 6.02 -24.44
C TRP A 424 7.89 4.79 -25.21
N GLN A 425 8.73 4.16 -26.04
CA GLN A 425 8.38 2.91 -26.71
C GLN A 425 8.14 1.79 -25.68
N LEU A 426 8.99 1.69 -24.66
CA LEU A 426 8.84 0.71 -23.58
C LEU A 426 7.58 0.98 -22.74
N ILE A 427 7.25 2.24 -22.46
CA ILE A 427 6.03 2.63 -21.73
C ILE A 427 4.78 2.16 -22.46
N TRP A 428 4.68 2.44 -23.76
CA TRP A 428 3.53 2.04 -24.55
C TRP A 428 3.45 0.52 -24.73
N GLU A 429 4.60 -0.15 -24.84
CA GLU A 429 4.65 -1.62 -24.88
C GLU A 429 4.18 -2.24 -23.56
N THR A 430 4.64 -1.71 -22.42
CA THR A 430 4.20 -2.15 -21.09
C THR A 430 2.68 -2.02 -20.95
N HIS A 431 2.12 -0.88 -21.35
CA HIS A 431 0.69 -0.63 -21.34
C HIS A 431 -0.09 -1.59 -22.25
N ARG A 432 0.38 -1.80 -23.49
CA ARG A 432 -0.23 -2.70 -24.46
C ARG A 432 -0.29 -4.13 -23.93
N LEU A 433 0.83 -4.66 -23.43
CA LEU A 433 0.93 -6.02 -22.89
C LEU A 433 0.10 -6.20 -21.60
N ALA A 434 -0.01 -5.18 -20.77
CA ALA A 434 -0.88 -5.21 -19.60
C ALA A 434 -2.36 -5.27 -20.05
N LYS A 435 -2.78 -4.39 -20.96
CA LYS A 435 -4.14 -4.35 -21.52
C LYS A 435 -4.56 -5.69 -22.14
N GLU A 436 -3.66 -6.38 -22.84
CA GLU A 436 -3.91 -7.69 -23.45
C GLU A 436 -4.16 -8.80 -22.43
N GLN A 437 -3.68 -8.65 -21.19
CA GLN A 437 -3.88 -9.62 -20.11
C GLN A 437 -5.17 -9.35 -19.31
N VAL A 438 -5.78 -8.16 -19.44
CA VAL A 438 -7.06 -7.83 -18.80
C VAL A 438 -8.22 -8.49 -19.57
N THR A 439 -8.34 -9.79 -19.34
CA THR A 439 -9.31 -10.71 -19.94
C THR A 439 -10.14 -11.37 -18.83
N GLN A 440 -11.17 -12.15 -19.18
CA GLN A 440 -11.96 -12.87 -18.16
C GLN A 440 -11.06 -13.76 -17.26
N ALA A 441 -10.09 -14.46 -17.84
CA ALA A 441 -9.15 -15.28 -17.09
C ALA A 441 -8.24 -14.45 -16.16
N GLY A 442 -7.84 -13.24 -16.59
CA GLY A 442 -7.10 -12.32 -15.72
C GLY A 442 -7.95 -11.75 -14.59
N LEU A 443 -9.25 -11.52 -14.84
CA LEU A 443 -10.20 -11.11 -13.81
C LEU A 443 -10.45 -12.22 -12.78
N ASP A 444 -10.49 -13.48 -13.22
CA ASP A 444 -10.65 -14.67 -12.37
C ASP A 444 -9.36 -15.02 -11.57
N GLU A 445 -8.20 -14.48 -11.95
CA GLU A 445 -6.90 -14.69 -11.31
C GLU A 445 -6.66 -13.70 -10.15
N PRO A 446 -6.52 -14.17 -8.89
CA PRO A 446 -6.16 -13.31 -7.75
C PRO A 446 -4.82 -12.57 -7.93
N LEU A 447 -4.62 -11.44 -7.24
CA LEU A 447 -3.41 -10.61 -7.45
C LEU A 447 -2.14 -11.38 -7.09
N VAL A 448 -2.14 -12.10 -5.97
CA VAL A 448 -1.02 -12.97 -5.58
C VAL A 448 -0.68 -14.02 -6.66
N CYS A 449 -1.67 -14.53 -7.41
CA CYS A 449 -1.42 -15.45 -8.53
C CYS A 449 -0.78 -14.72 -9.72
N ALA A 450 -1.27 -13.53 -10.07
CA ALA A 450 -0.67 -12.71 -11.13
C ALA A 450 0.80 -12.39 -10.82
N MET A 451 1.15 -12.12 -9.56
CA MET A 451 2.52 -11.90 -9.12
C MET A 451 3.40 -13.16 -9.18
N ARG A 452 2.86 -14.34 -8.87
CA ARG A 452 3.61 -15.59 -9.12
C ARG A 452 3.81 -15.85 -10.60
N ARG A 453 2.79 -15.52 -11.40
CA ARG A 453 2.83 -15.69 -12.86
C ARG A 453 3.81 -14.73 -13.51
N SER A 454 3.94 -13.48 -13.03
CA SER A 454 4.97 -12.54 -13.49
C SER A 454 6.36 -13.08 -13.20
N VAL A 455 6.63 -13.64 -12.02
CA VAL A 455 7.93 -14.28 -11.73
C VAL A 455 8.18 -15.47 -12.65
N LYS A 456 7.17 -16.32 -12.88
CA LYS A 456 7.28 -17.52 -13.72
C LYS A 456 7.20 -17.25 -15.23
N GLN A 457 6.91 -16.03 -15.65
CA GLN A 457 6.66 -15.66 -17.06
C GLN A 457 5.53 -16.50 -17.71
N GLY A 458 4.51 -16.86 -16.92
CA GLY A 458 3.42 -17.72 -17.38
C GLY A 458 2.35 -16.98 -18.19
N SER A 459 1.65 -17.71 -19.06
CA SER A 459 0.51 -17.20 -19.83
C SER A 459 -0.82 -17.42 -19.11
N LEU A 460 -1.77 -16.51 -19.30
CA LEU A 460 -3.17 -16.76 -18.96
C LEU A 460 -3.81 -17.72 -19.96
N PRO A 461 -4.83 -18.49 -19.55
CA PRO A 461 -5.74 -19.15 -20.48
C PRO A 461 -6.39 -18.15 -21.44
N SER A 462 -6.62 -18.57 -22.69
CA SER A 462 -7.32 -17.74 -23.68
C SER A 462 -8.74 -17.44 -23.21
N SER A 463 -9.10 -16.15 -23.17
CA SER A 463 -10.42 -15.69 -22.75
C SER A 463 -10.71 -14.30 -23.33
N PRO A 464 -11.98 -13.87 -23.41
CA PRO A 464 -12.32 -12.58 -24.02
C PRO A 464 -11.82 -11.39 -23.20
N PRO A 465 -11.51 -10.25 -23.86
CA PRO A 465 -11.18 -9.01 -23.17
C PRO A 465 -12.39 -8.43 -22.45
N THR A 466 -12.16 -7.71 -21.36
CA THR A 466 -13.20 -6.93 -20.65
C THR A 466 -13.32 -5.52 -21.21
N LYS A 467 -14.54 -4.96 -21.16
CA LYS A 467 -14.83 -3.57 -21.52
C LYS A 467 -14.78 -2.59 -20.34
N PHE A 468 -14.63 -3.11 -19.11
CA PHE A 468 -14.71 -2.28 -17.90
C PHE A 468 -13.68 -1.15 -17.86
N PHE A 469 -12.49 -1.39 -18.41
CA PHE A 469 -11.39 -0.42 -18.41
C PHE A 469 -11.32 0.43 -19.68
N ASP A 470 -12.32 0.40 -20.57
CA ASP A 470 -12.27 1.15 -21.84
C ASP A 470 -12.09 2.66 -21.63
N MET A 471 -12.76 3.25 -20.63
CA MET A 471 -12.56 4.66 -20.27
C MET A 471 -11.16 4.93 -19.71
N TYR A 472 -10.65 4.02 -18.87
CA TYR A 472 -9.27 4.11 -18.37
C TYR A 472 -8.26 4.07 -19.51
N TYR A 473 -8.43 3.15 -20.48
CA TYR A 473 -7.56 3.07 -21.65
C TYR A 473 -7.62 4.35 -22.49
N LYS A 474 -8.81 4.93 -22.71
CA LYS A 474 -8.94 6.22 -23.41
C LYS A 474 -8.26 7.36 -22.65
N MET A 475 -8.40 7.40 -21.32
CA MET A 475 -7.72 8.41 -20.49
C MET A 475 -6.20 8.33 -20.64
N VAL A 476 -5.63 7.13 -20.66
CA VAL A 476 -4.20 6.92 -20.82
C VAL A 476 -3.73 7.17 -22.26
N GLN A 477 -4.45 6.65 -23.26
CA GLN A 477 -4.01 6.64 -24.66
C GLN A 477 -4.31 7.96 -25.35
N ASP A 478 -5.52 8.50 -25.15
CA ASP A 478 -6.02 9.66 -25.87
C ASP A 478 -5.95 10.95 -25.02
N GLY A 479 -5.63 10.82 -23.73
CA GLY A 479 -5.68 11.95 -22.78
C GLY A 479 -7.10 12.44 -22.49
N VAL A 480 -8.11 11.66 -22.86
CA VAL A 480 -9.51 12.01 -22.67
C VAL A 480 -9.87 11.83 -21.20
N LEU A 481 -10.00 12.94 -20.51
CA LEU A 481 -10.63 12.97 -19.19
C LEU A 481 -12.13 13.10 -19.41
N ASP A 482 -12.83 11.97 -19.57
CA ASP A 482 -14.30 11.96 -19.72
C ASP A 482 -14.96 12.17 -18.36
N LEU A 483 -14.78 13.38 -17.89
CA LEU A 483 -15.37 13.95 -16.71
C LEU A 483 -16.15 15.13 -17.28
N ASP A 484 -17.48 15.10 -17.20
CA ASP A 484 -18.32 16.27 -17.47
C ASP A 484 -17.71 17.52 -16.78
N LYS A 485 -18.09 18.74 -17.19
CA LYS A 485 -17.53 20.01 -16.67
C LYS A 485 -17.30 20.06 -15.14
N SER A 486 -18.00 19.24 -14.36
CA SER A 486 -17.69 18.88 -12.97
C SER A 486 -17.31 17.38 -12.83
N PRO A 487 -16.01 17.03 -12.76
CA PRO A 487 -15.55 15.67 -12.48
C PRO A 487 -16.19 15.09 -11.21
N LEU A 488 -16.96 14.01 -11.36
CA LEU A 488 -17.67 13.35 -10.26
C LEU A 488 -18.50 14.30 -9.37
N GLY A 489 -18.96 15.44 -9.89
CA GLY A 489 -19.71 16.42 -9.09
C GLY A 489 -18.82 17.24 -8.13
N LEU A 490 -17.52 17.35 -8.40
CA LEU A 490 -16.60 18.23 -7.67
C LEU A 490 -17.00 19.70 -7.76
N SER A 491 -16.75 20.44 -6.68
CA SER A 491 -16.88 21.91 -6.70
C SER A 491 -15.98 22.51 -7.78
N PRO A 492 -16.36 23.64 -8.40
CA PRO A 492 -15.60 24.24 -9.51
C PRO A 492 -14.10 24.43 -9.21
N ASP A 493 -13.76 24.83 -7.98
CA ASP A 493 -12.38 25.05 -7.58
C ASP A 493 -11.55 23.75 -7.51
N LEU A 494 -12.14 22.66 -7.01
CA LEU A 494 -11.49 21.34 -6.96
C LEU A 494 -11.42 20.70 -8.35
N ALA A 495 -12.47 20.86 -9.16
CA ALA A 495 -12.48 20.44 -10.55
C ALA A 495 -11.33 21.10 -11.33
N SER A 496 -11.11 22.40 -11.14
CA SER A 496 -9.98 23.13 -11.75
C SER A 496 -8.62 22.53 -11.36
N VAL A 497 -8.42 22.14 -10.09
CA VAL A 497 -7.19 21.47 -9.66
C VAL A 497 -6.98 20.14 -10.40
N ILE A 498 -8.02 19.31 -10.48
CA ILE A 498 -8.02 18.03 -11.20
C ILE A 498 -7.66 18.22 -12.68
N TYR A 499 -8.30 19.17 -13.37
CA TYR A 499 -7.99 19.45 -14.78
C TYR A 499 -6.54 19.88 -15.00
N ASN A 500 -6.00 20.71 -14.12
CA ASN A 500 -4.62 21.18 -14.22
C ASN A 500 -3.61 20.05 -13.95
N LEU A 501 -3.90 19.18 -12.97
CA LEU A 501 -3.11 17.98 -12.72
C LEU A 501 -3.14 17.05 -13.94
N HIS A 502 -4.31 16.81 -14.54
CA HIS A 502 -4.45 15.95 -15.71
C HIS A 502 -3.67 16.49 -16.91
N ASN A 503 -3.81 17.79 -17.19
CA ASN A 503 -3.06 18.44 -18.26
C ASN A 503 -1.54 18.35 -18.02
N LEU A 504 -1.08 18.47 -16.78
CA LEU A 504 0.34 18.30 -16.43
C LEU A 504 0.82 16.86 -16.65
N TRP A 505 0.06 15.89 -16.14
CA TRP A 505 0.41 14.47 -16.10
C TRP A 505 0.22 13.73 -17.43
N HIS A 506 -0.47 14.36 -18.38
CA HIS A 506 -0.74 13.78 -19.69
C HIS A 506 -0.30 14.73 -20.82
N GLY A 507 -1.04 15.83 -21.03
CA GLY A 507 -0.84 16.72 -22.17
C GLY A 507 0.56 17.34 -22.23
N LYS A 508 1.02 17.92 -21.12
CA LYS A 508 2.36 18.51 -21.03
C LYS A 508 3.46 17.44 -20.98
N LEU A 509 3.20 16.30 -20.37
CA LEU A 509 4.14 15.18 -20.30
C LEU A 509 4.47 14.63 -21.69
N LEU A 510 3.49 14.54 -22.59
CA LEU A 510 3.66 14.07 -23.97
C LEU A 510 4.08 15.18 -24.95
N ALA A 511 4.17 16.44 -24.52
CA ALA A 511 4.50 17.54 -25.42
C ALA A 511 5.91 17.37 -26.05
N GLU A 512 5.99 17.62 -27.36
CA GLU A 512 7.25 17.74 -28.08
C GLU A 512 7.89 19.10 -27.73
N GLY A 513 9.18 19.10 -27.35
CA GLY A 513 9.90 20.35 -27.05
C GLY A 513 9.94 20.78 -25.57
N LYS A 514 9.73 19.85 -24.63
CA LYS A 514 10.05 20.07 -23.21
C LYS A 514 11.52 20.51 -23.06
N LYS A 515 11.78 21.58 -22.32
CA LYS A 515 13.14 22.08 -22.07
C LYS A 515 13.82 21.24 -20.97
N PRO A 516 15.15 21.06 -20.99
CA PRO A 516 15.86 20.39 -19.89
C PRO A 516 15.52 21.03 -18.53
N GLY A 517 15.27 20.21 -17.53
CA GLY A 517 14.76 20.63 -16.22
C GLY A 517 13.23 20.61 -16.10
N TRP A 518 12.51 20.18 -17.14
CA TRP A 518 11.05 20.07 -17.12
C TRP A 518 10.54 19.17 -16.00
N GLY A 519 11.30 18.13 -15.62
CA GLY A 519 10.90 17.20 -14.58
C GLY A 519 10.73 17.91 -13.24
N TYR A 520 11.73 18.71 -12.86
CA TYR A 520 11.67 19.52 -11.64
C TYR A 520 10.51 20.54 -11.66
N GLU A 521 10.31 21.22 -12.79
CA GLU A 521 9.19 22.16 -12.95
C GLU A 521 7.84 21.46 -12.77
N PHE A 522 7.70 20.23 -13.26
CA PHE A 522 6.47 19.46 -13.15
C PHE A 522 6.24 18.96 -11.73
N ASP A 523 7.30 18.52 -11.03
CA ASP A 523 7.23 18.14 -9.62
C ASP A 523 6.68 19.32 -8.78
N VAL A 524 7.31 20.49 -8.90
CA VAL A 524 6.90 21.72 -8.17
C VAL A 524 5.45 22.11 -8.48
N GLU A 525 5.06 22.13 -9.76
CA GLU A 525 3.70 22.51 -10.14
C GLU A 525 2.67 21.48 -9.68
N SER A 526 3.01 20.19 -9.74
CA SER A 526 2.13 19.16 -9.23
C SER A 526 1.91 19.34 -7.73
N ASP A 527 2.96 19.60 -6.96
CA ASP A 527 2.90 19.78 -5.50
C ASP A 527 2.10 21.02 -5.11
N ARG A 528 2.28 22.11 -5.85
CA ARG A 528 1.47 23.32 -5.69
C ARG A 528 -0.01 23.04 -5.89
N LEU A 529 -0.38 22.28 -6.93
CA LEU A 529 -1.77 21.91 -7.21
C LEU A 529 -2.35 21.01 -6.10
N PHE A 530 -1.56 20.07 -5.60
CA PHE A 530 -1.97 19.19 -4.51
C PHE A 530 -2.15 19.94 -3.17
N ALA A 531 -1.23 20.84 -2.84
CA ALA A 531 -1.35 21.75 -1.70
C ALA A 531 -2.63 22.59 -1.79
N ARG A 532 -2.92 23.11 -3.00
CA ARG A 532 -4.10 23.93 -3.26
C ARG A 532 -5.40 23.20 -2.98
N ALA A 533 -5.50 21.91 -3.33
CA ALA A 533 -6.66 21.11 -2.97
C ALA A 533 -6.83 21.00 -1.44
N GLY A 534 -5.73 20.77 -0.72
CA GLY A 534 -5.70 20.76 0.74
C GLY A 534 -6.21 22.08 1.34
N GLU A 535 -5.78 23.23 0.81
CA GLU A 535 -6.24 24.55 1.26
C GLU A 535 -7.74 24.76 1.04
N ILE A 536 -8.25 24.38 -0.15
CA ILE A 536 -9.67 24.51 -0.50
C ILE A 536 -10.53 23.66 0.43
N LEU A 537 -10.09 22.44 0.74
CA LEU A 537 -10.79 21.52 1.63
C LEU A 537 -10.69 21.96 3.09
N ALA A 538 -9.52 22.40 3.54
CA ALA A 538 -9.30 22.92 4.90
C ALA A 538 -10.21 24.12 5.22
N ALA A 539 -10.47 24.99 4.24
CA ALA A 539 -11.37 26.14 4.40
C ALA A 539 -12.82 25.74 4.73
N LYS A 540 -13.22 24.48 4.49
CA LYS A 540 -14.56 23.95 4.79
C LYS A 540 -14.68 23.38 6.22
N GLY A 541 -13.58 23.25 6.96
CA GLY A 541 -13.54 22.84 8.36
C GLY A 541 -13.36 21.34 8.58
N ASP A 542 -14.24 20.50 8.02
CA ASP A 542 -14.24 19.05 8.23
C ASP A 542 -14.19 18.25 6.91
N VAL A 543 -13.84 16.96 7.04
CA VAL A 543 -13.85 16.01 5.91
C VAL A 543 -15.29 15.85 5.41
N SER A 544 -15.54 16.36 4.21
CA SER A 544 -16.85 16.39 3.56
C SER A 544 -16.92 15.47 2.35
N ASP A 545 -18.12 15.26 1.80
CA ASP A 545 -18.34 14.57 0.51
C ASP A 545 -17.42 15.07 -0.61
N ASP A 546 -17.09 16.37 -0.61
CA ASP A 546 -16.18 16.96 -1.60
C ASP A 546 -14.74 16.46 -1.45
N ALA A 547 -14.28 16.20 -0.22
CA ALA A 547 -12.96 15.60 0.00
C ALA A 547 -12.93 14.16 -0.55
N TYR A 548 -13.99 13.39 -0.30
CA TYR A 548 -14.12 12.04 -0.83
C TYR A 548 -14.15 12.00 -2.36
N ARG A 549 -14.98 12.84 -2.98
CA ARG A 549 -15.04 12.97 -4.45
C ARG A 549 -13.69 13.39 -5.02
N PHE A 550 -12.97 14.27 -4.32
CA PHE A 550 -11.63 14.69 -4.74
C PHE A 550 -10.68 13.52 -4.74
N PHE A 551 -10.59 12.75 -3.65
CA PHE A 551 -9.67 11.61 -3.56
C PHE A 551 -10.01 10.47 -4.52
N ILE A 552 -11.29 10.21 -4.78
CA ILE A 552 -11.69 9.25 -5.82
C ILE A 552 -11.20 9.72 -7.19
N THR A 553 -11.47 10.98 -7.55
CA THR A 553 -11.06 11.55 -8.85
C THR A 553 -9.54 11.58 -9.01
N TYR A 554 -8.86 12.08 -7.97
CA TYR A 554 -7.41 12.18 -7.91
C TYR A 554 -6.76 10.80 -7.99
N GLY A 555 -7.33 9.79 -7.31
CA GLY A 555 -6.79 8.44 -7.33
C GLY A 555 -6.96 7.73 -8.67
N MET A 556 -8.10 7.90 -9.34
CA MET A 556 -8.27 7.42 -10.71
C MET A 556 -7.20 8.00 -11.66
N MET A 557 -6.90 9.30 -11.54
CA MET A 557 -5.85 9.93 -12.33
C MET A 557 -4.44 9.47 -11.96
N SER A 558 -4.21 9.11 -10.70
CA SER A 558 -2.89 8.65 -10.25
C SER A 558 -2.49 7.32 -10.87
N MET A 559 -3.42 6.53 -11.43
CA MET A 559 -3.11 5.37 -12.26
C MET A 559 -2.85 5.71 -13.75
N GLY A 560 -2.68 7.00 -14.07
CA GLY A 560 -2.47 7.52 -15.43
C GLY A 560 -1.08 7.27 -15.99
N LEU A 561 -0.72 8.05 -17.01
CA LEU A 561 0.52 7.86 -17.77
C LEU A 561 1.81 7.83 -16.91
N PRO A 562 2.01 8.68 -15.88
CA PRO A 562 3.23 8.61 -15.08
C PRO A 562 3.35 7.29 -14.32
N TYR A 563 2.25 6.72 -13.83
CA TYR A 563 2.27 5.42 -13.14
C TYR A 563 2.71 4.27 -14.06
N ILE A 564 2.26 4.31 -15.32
CA ILE A 564 2.69 3.36 -16.35
C ILE A 564 4.17 3.59 -16.70
N ALA A 565 4.62 4.85 -16.69
CA ALA A 565 6.02 5.19 -16.93
C ALA A 565 6.94 4.50 -15.91
N TYR A 566 6.54 4.46 -14.64
CA TYR A 566 7.32 3.80 -13.60
C TYR A 566 7.42 2.29 -13.78
N HIS A 567 6.38 1.60 -14.27
CA HIS A 567 6.52 0.18 -14.60
C HIS A 567 7.62 -0.05 -15.65
N ALA A 568 7.72 0.81 -16.67
CA ALA A 568 8.78 0.70 -17.68
C ALA A 568 10.16 1.09 -17.10
N ILE A 569 10.22 2.09 -16.23
CA ILE A 569 11.45 2.46 -15.50
C ILE A 569 11.90 1.32 -14.61
N ASP A 570 11.00 0.62 -13.93
CA ASP A 570 11.30 -0.53 -13.10
C ASP A 570 11.83 -1.69 -13.93
N ALA A 571 11.27 -1.95 -15.11
CA ALA A 571 11.85 -2.92 -16.03
C ALA A 571 13.29 -2.54 -16.42
N ILE A 572 13.57 -1.26 -16.63
CA ILE A 572 14.94 -0.76 -16.86
C ILE A 572 15.82 -0.99 -15.64
N ILE A 573 15.33 -0.69 -14.43
CA ILE A 573 16.05 -0.87 -13.17
C ILE A 573 16.34 -2.35 -12.89
N MET A 574 15.38 -3.24 -13.15
CA MET A 574 15.54 -4.68 -12.98
C MET A 574 16.66 -5.25 -13.88
N VAL A 575 16.89 -4.64 -15.05
CA VAL A 575 17.90 -5.11 -16.02
C VAL A 575 19.26 -4.41 -15.82
N PHE A 576 19.25 -3.09 -15.61
CA PHE A 576 20.46 -2.26 -15.65
C PHE A 576 20.82 -1.60 -14.32
N GLY A 577 19.96 -1.71 -13.31
CA GLY A 577 20.09 -0.99 -12.03
C GLY A 577 19.50 0.42 -12.07
N ALA A 578 19.38 1.03 -10.88
CA ALA A 578 18.97 2.42 -10.75
C ALA A 578 20.03 3.38 -11.30
N LEU A 579 19.58 4.50 -11.90
CA LEU A 579 20.48 5.61 -12.24
C LEU A 579 21.03 6.26 -10.95
N GLU A 580 22.27 6.72 -11.03
CA GLU A 580 22.93 7.47 -9.95
C GLU A 580 22.70 8.97 -10.06
#